data_AF-A0A7W1P837-F1
#
_entry.id   AF-A0A7W1P837-F1
#
_cell.length_a   1.000
_cell.length_b   1.000
_cell.length_c   1.000
_cell.angle_alpha   90.00
_cell.angle_beta   90.00
_cell.angle_gamma   90.00
#
_symmetry.space_group_name_H-M   'P 1'
#
loop_
_entity.id
_entity.type
_entity.pdbx_description
1 polymer ?
#
loop_
_entity_poly.entity_id
_entity_poly.type
_entity_poly.pdbx_seq_one_letter_code
_entity_poly.pdbx_strand_id
1 'polypeptide(L)'
;MRRMTDAIGLVAVLAATAGLFAQSTASTGYLTPPKAIVDILDAEPLPMVSIGPARETIALLSRRSMPSIDELAQPMLRIAGLRINPANNG
;
A
#
# COMPACT_ATOMS: atom_id res chain seq x y z
N MET A 1 23.11 57.74 -2.56
CA MET A 1 23.23 56.60 -3.49
C MET A 1 23.56 55.28 -2.78
N ARG A 2 24.56 55.21 -1.88
CA ARG A 2 24.91 53.98 -1.10
C ARG A 2 23.74 53.35 -0.31
N ARG A 3 22.91 54.15 0.36
CA ARG A 3 21.75 53.63 1.13
C ARG A 3 20.70 52.91 0.27
N MET A 4 20.59 53.24 -1.03
CA MET A 4 19.65 52.58 -1.95
C MET A 4 20.21 51.27 -2.48
N THR A 5 21.52 51.18 -2.72
CA THR A 5 22.18 49.92 -3.13
C THR A 5 22.14 48.88 -2.01
N ASP A 6 22.29 49.32 -0.76
CA ASP A 6 22.22 48.44 0.42
C ASP A 6 20.80 47.88 0.62
N ALA A 7 19.77 48.70 0.40
CA ALA A 7 18.37 48.29 0.48
C ALA A 7 17.99 47.28 -0.62
N ILE A 8 18.47 47.47 -1.84
CA ILE A 8 18.25 46.54 -2.96
C ILE A 8 18.95 45.20 -2.68
N GLY A 9 20.18 45.24 -2.15
CA GLY A 9 20.90 44.03 -1.74
C GLY A 9 20.17 43.24 -0.66
N LEU A 10 19.63 43.91 0.36
CA LEU A 10 18.87 43.26 1.43
C LEU A 10 17.58 42.61 0.90
N VAL A 11 16.85 43.30 0.03
CA VAL A 11 15.62 42.76 -0.59
C VAL A 11 15.93 41.55 -1.48
N ALA A 12 17.03 41.58 -2.23
CA ALA A 12 17.46 40.46 -3.05
C ALA A 12 17.84 39.22 -2.20
N VAL A 13 18.50 39.43 -1.06
CA VAL A 13 18.83 38.35 -0.11
C VAL A 13 17.57 37.78 0.55
N LEU A 14 16.60 38.64 0.90
CA LEU A 14 15.33 38.21 1.48
C LEU A 14 14.50 37.39 0.46
N ALA A 15 14.48 37.82 -0.81
CA ALA A 15 13.78 37.11 -1.87
C ALA A 15 14.43 35.76 -2.20
N ALA A 16 15.77 35.68 -2.21
CA ALA A 16 16.50 34.44 -2.46
C ALA A 16 16.30 33.42 -1.33
N THR A 17 16.17 33.87 -0.08
CA THR A 17 15.94 32.98 1.07
C THR A 17 14.50 32.46 1.13
N ALA A 18 13.51 33.22 0.66
CA ALA A 18 12.12 32.74 0.55
C ALA A 18 11.97 31.54 -0.41
N GLY A 19 12.76 31.49 -1.49
CA GLY A 19 12.76 30.38 -2.45
C GLY A 19 13.24 29.04 -1.87
N LEU A 20 14.07 29.06 -0.83
CA LEU A 20 14.56 27.84 -0.15
C LEU A 20 13.44 27.13 0.65
N PHE A 21 12.41 27.85 1.07
CA PHE A 21 11.26 27.31 1.81
C PHE A 21 10.07 26.92 0.91
N ALA A 22 10.19 27.10 -0.41
CA ALA A 22 9.13 26.79 -1.37
C ALA A 22 9.05 25.30 -1.78
N GLN A 23 9.88 24.43 -1.18
CA GLN A 23 9.79 23.00 -1.42
C GLN A 23 8.54 22.46 -0.72
N SER A 24 7.51 22.12 -1.50
CA SER A 24 6.36 21.39 -0.96
C SER A 24 6.86 20.07 -0.37
N THR A 25 6.56 19.80 0.90
CA THR A 25 6.71 18.47 1.48
C THR A 25 5.67 17.55 0.83
N ALA A 26 5.95 17.07 -0.38
CA ALA A 26 5.25 15.92 -0.91
C ALA A 26 5.40 14.81 0.13
N SER A 27 4.29 14.19 0.52
CA SER A 27 4.28 13.15 1.54
C SER A 27 5.23 12.02 1.15
N THR A 28 6.42 11.97 1.75
CA THR A 28 7.50 11.02 1.44
C THR A 28 7.31 9.64 2.07
N GLY A 29 6.09 9.31 2.48
CA GLY A 29 5.75 8.05 3.18
C GLY A 29 4.81 7.16 2.37
N TYR A 30 4.57 5.95 2.89
CA TYR A 30 3.53 5.08 2.37
C TYR A 30 2.18 5.79 2.47
N LEU A 31 1.50 5.91 1.33
CA LEU A 31 0.19 6.53 1.26
C LEU A 31 -0.88 5.46 1.27
N THR A 32 -1.89 5.67 2.10
CA THR A 32 -3.11 4.86 2.05
C THR A 32 -3.90 5.27 0.80
N PRO A 33 -4.36 4.30 -0.01
CA PRO A 33 -5.25 4.58 -1.12
C PRO A 33 -6.55 5.28 -0.67
N PRO A 34 -7.31 5.91 -1.58
CA PRO A 34 -8.64 6.39 -1.28
C PRO A 34 -9.53 5.29 -0.70
N LYS A 35 -10.40 5.65 0.25
CA LYS A 35 -11.24 4.70 1.00
C LYS A 35 -12.01 3.70 0.11
N ALA A 36 -12.54 4.15 -1.03
CA ALA A 36 -13.26 3.27 -1.95
C ALA A 36 -12.40 2.08 -2.45
N ILE A 37 -11.09 2.27 -2.62
CA ILE A 37 -10.18 1.19 -3.03
C ILE A 37 -9.91 0.25 -1.87
N VAL A 38 -9.70 0.79 -0.67
CA VAL A 38 -9.51 0.00 0.57
C VAL A 38 -10.74 -0.88 0.80
N ASP A 39 -11.93 -0.30 0.72
CA ASP A 39 -13.19 -1.01 0.96
C ASP A 39 -13.41 -2.16 -0.04
N ILE A 40 -12.98 -2.01 -1.30
CA ILE A 40 -13.06 -3.08 -2.32
C ILE A 40 -12.08 -4.21 -2.00
N LEU A 41 -10.87 -3.89 -1.56
CA LEU A 41 -9.83 -4.89 -1.29
C LEU A 41 -10.09 -5.64 0.02
N ASP A 42 -10.62 -4.96 1.03
CA ASP A 42 -10.95 -5.52 2.35
C ASP A 42 -12.28 -6.27 2.37
N ALA A 43 -13.07 -6.21 1.29
CA ALA A 43 -14.32 -6.93 1.19
C ALA A 43 -14.11 -8.45 1.29
N GLU A 44 -14.99 -9.11 2.05
CA GLU A 44 -15.01 -10.57 2.17
C GLU A 44 -15.28 -11.19 0.79
N PRO A 45 -14.42 -12.09 0.29
CA PRO A 45 -14.63 -12.72 -1.00
C PRO A 45 -15.76 -13.73 -0.90
N LEU A 46 -16.43 -13.97 -2.03
CA LEU A 46 -17.44 -15.02 -2.10
C LEU A 46 -16.80 -16.38 -1.80
N PRO A 47 -17.46 -17.23 -0.99
CA PRO A 47 -16.92 -18.55 -0.68
C PRO A 47 -16.89 -19.42 -1.93
N MET A 48 -15.88 -20.28 -2.02
CA MET A 48 -15.85 -21.34 -3.03
C MET A 48 -16.82 -22.45 -2.66
N VAL A 49 -17.55 -22.95 -3.65
CA VAL A 49 -18.50 -24.04 -3.47
C VAL A 49 -17.87 -25.34 -3.96
N SER A 50 -17.90 -26.38 -3.11
CA SER A 50 -17.53 -27.74 -3.48
C SER A 50 -18.69 -28.68 -3.19
N ILE A 51 -19.04 -29.54 -4.15
CA ILE A 51 -20.15 -30.47 -4.05
C ILE A 51 -19.60 -31.87 -3.79
N GLY A 52 -20.15 -32.57 -2.79
CA GLY A 52 -19.76 -33.93 -2.46
C GLY A 52 -20.02 -34.92 -3.61
N PRO A 53 -19.27 -36.02 -3.73
CA PRO A 53 -19.43 -36.98 -4.82
C PRO A 53 -20.86 -37.57 -4.92
N ALA A 54 -21.48 -37.83 -3.77
CA ALA A 54 -22.86 -38.31 -3.68
C ALA A 54 -23.92 -37.21 -3.89
N ARG A 55 -23.50 -35.94 -4.02
CA ARG A 55 -24.36 -34.74 -4.16
C ARG A 55 -25.32 -34.46 -2.99
N GLU A 56 -25.05 -35.06 -1.82
CA GLU A 56 -25.85 -34.85 -0.61
C GLU A 56 -25.34 -33.69 0.26
N THR A 57 -24.08 -33.29 0.07
CA THR A 57 -23.42 -32.27 0.88
C THR A 57 -22.74 -31.21 0.02
N ILE A 58 -22.75 -29.98 0.53
CA ILE A 58 -22.06 -28.83 -0.06
C ILE A 58 -21.11 -28.26 1.00
N ALA A 59 -19.85 -28.08 0.63
CA ALA A 59 -18.88 -27.33 1.41
C ALA A 59 -18.78 -25.90 0.87
N LEU A 60 -18.92 -24.92 1.78
CA LEU A 60 -18.63 -23.51 1.51
C LEU A 60 -17.26 -23.19 2.10
N LEU A 61 -16.28 -22.97 1.23
CA LEU A 61 -14.88 -22.75 1.58
C LEU A 61 -14.59 -21.25 1.55
N SER A 62 -14.36 -20.66 2.72
CA SER A 62 -14.00 -19.24 2.85
C SER A 62 -12.49 -19.06 2.80
N ARG A 63 -12.02 -17.95 2.25
CA ARG A 63 -10.60 -17.59 2.19
C ARG A 63 -10.42 -16.11 2.50
N ARG A 64 -9.25 -15.74 3.03
CA ARG A 64 -8.90 -14.33 3.25
C ARG A 64 -8.42 -13.69 1.94
N SER A 65 -8.94 -12.50 1.60
CA SER A 65 -8.49 -11.72 0.43
C SER A 65 -7.08 -11.16 0.62
N MET A 66 -6.79 -10.64 1.82
CA MET A 66 -5.50 -10.01 2.18
C MET A 66 -4.89 -10.70 3.42
N PRO A 67 -4.08 -11.76 3.24
CA PRO A 67 -3.30 -12.34 4.34
C PRO A 67 -2.32 -11.33 4.93
N SER A 68 -1.94 -11.54 6.19
CA SER A 68 -1.01 -10.63 6.86
C SER A 68 0.39 -10.72 6.25
N ILE A 69 1.19 -9.67 6.45
CA ILE A 69 2.58 -9.66 6.00
C ILE A 69 3.37 -10.79 6.66
N ASP A 70 3.12 -11.05 7.94
CA ASP A 70 3.80 -12.12 8.69
C ASP A 70 3.52 -13.52 8.09
N GLU A 71 2.29 -13.75 7.62
CA GLU A 71 1.90 -14.98 6.94
C GLU A 71 2.59 -15.10 5.58
N LEU A 72 2.62 -14.02 4.79
CA LEU A 72 3.29 -13.98 3.49
C LEU A 72 4.82 -14.07 3.57
N ALA A 73 5.41 -13.64 4.69
CA ALA A 73 6.84 -13.71 4.94
C ALA A 73 7.32 -15.13 5.32
N GLN A 74 6.40 -16.07 5.57
CA GLN A 74 6.77 -17.44 5.90
C GLN A 74 7.43 -18.15 4.70
N PRO A 75 8.28 -19.17 4.95
CA PRO A 75 8.89 -19.96 3.88
C PRO A 75 7.83 -20.66 3.02
N MET A 76 7.92 -20.48 1.70
CA MET A 76 7.02 -21.13 0.73
C MET A 76 7.82 -21.99 -0.25
N LEU A 77 7.33 -23.21 -0.51
CA LEU A 77 7.82 -24.09 -1.55
C LEU A 77 7.29 -23.65 -2.92
N ARG A 78 8.11 -23.81 -3.96
CA ARG A 78 7.75 -23.47 -5.35
C ARG A 78 7.58 -24.76 -6.16
N ILE A 79 6.36 -25.25 -6.31
CA ILE A 79 6.07 -26.54 -6.96
C ILE A 79 5.15 -26.30 -8.16
N ALA A 80 5.58 -26.70 -9.36
CA ALA A 80 4.83 -26.51 -10.61
C ALA A 80 4.36 -25.05 -10.83
N GLY A 81 5.15 -24.06 -10.39
CA GLY A 81 4.81 -22.63 -10.47
C GLY A 81 3.92 -22.12 -9.33
N LEU A 82 3.42 -22.98 -8.45
CA LEU A 82 2.64 -22.61 -7.27
C LEU A 82 3.56 -22.27 -6.09
N ARG A 83 3.12 -21.36 -5.23
CA ARG A 83 3.76 -21.07 -3.94
C ARG A 83 2.91 -21.70 -2.83
N ILE A 84 3.44 -22.70 -2.15
CA ILE A 84 2.72 -23.48 -1.14
C ILE A 84 3.51 -23.43 0.17
N ASN A 85 2.86 -23.04 1.26
CA ASN A 85 3.38 -23.24 2.59
C ASN A 85 2.89 -24.61 3.12
N PRO A 86 3.78 -25.61 3.28
CA PRO A 86 3.37 -26.96 3.67
C PRO A 86 2.81 -27.03 5.10
N ALA A 87 3.04 -26.03 5.94
CA ALA A 87 2.52 -26.01 7.31
C ALA A 87 1.00 -25.74 7.36
N ASN A 88 0.44 -25.09 6.34
CA ASN A 88 -0.97 -24.68 6.31
C ASN A 88 -1.67 -24.92 4.95
N ASN A 89 -1.05 -25.73 4.07
CA ASN A 89 -1.52 -26.07 2.71
C ASN A 89 -1.52 -24.91 1.68
N GLY A 90 -0.81 -23.81 1.95
CA GLY A 90 -0.72 -22.67 1.03
C GLY A 90 -1.40 -21.43 1.58
#